data_AF-A0A925J912-F1
#
_entry.id   AF-A0A925J912-F1
#
_cell.length_a   1.000
_cell.length_b   1.000
_cell.length_c   1.000
_cell.angle_alpha   90.00
_cell.angle_beta   90.00
_cell.angle_gamma   90.00
#
_symmetry.space_group_name_H-M   'P 1'
#
loop_
_entity.id
_entity.type
_entity.pdbx_description
1 polymer ?
#
loop_
_entity_poly.entity_id
_entity_poly.type
_entity_poly.pdbx_seq_one_letter_code
_entity_poly.pdbx_strand_id
1 'polypeptide(L)'
;MGILNLFKRKDNPDLYGERVEHLLAHGRITDGVIIDTETTPAGGEIVFFVYTLNGVDFESSELLDEEKLKDPLKYAPGAKVGIRYDPKNQGNSTLV
;
A
#
# COMPACT_ATOMS: atom_id res chain seq x y z
N MET A 1 23.24 25.86 29.59
CA MET A 1 22.81 24.44 29.57
C MET A 1 21.30 24.39 29.61
N GLY A 2 20.64 24.29 28.45
CA GLY A 2 19.21 24.03 28.35
C GLY A 2 19.01 22.63 27.80
N ILE A 3 18.71 21.69 28.68
CA ILE A 3 18.63 20.22 28.45
C ILE A 3 17.32 19.76 27.76
N LEU A 4 16.53 20.67 27.20
CA LEU A 4 15.16 20.36 26.72
C LEU A 4 14.93 20.57 25.22
N ASN A 5 15.96 20.75 24.40
CA ASN A 5 15.81 20.93 22.95
C ASN A 5 16.04 19.65 22.10
N LEU A 6 16.03 18.45 22.71
CA LEU A 6 16.40 17.20 22.02
C LEU A 6 15.26 16.41 21.37
N PHE A 7 14.02 16.89 21.43
CA PHE A 7 12.90 16.27 20.69
C PHE A 7 12.56 17.09 19.45
N LYS A 8 13.51 17.17 18.53
CA LYS A 8 13.20 17.53 17.14
C LYS A 8 12.47 16.33 16.55
N ARG A 9 11.13 16.33 16.59
CA ARG A 9 10.31 15.43 15.77
C ARG A 9 10.86 15.55 14.35
N LYS A 10 11.44 14.46 13.86
CA LYS A 10 11.77 14.32 12.45
C LYS A 10 10.43 14.22 11.76
N ASP A 11 9.88 15.35 11.31
CA ASP A 11 8.91 15.34 10.21
C ASP A 11 9.64 14.59 9.09
N ASN A 12 9.22 13.34 8.86
CA ASN A 12 9.90 12.38 8.01
C ASN A 12 9.08 12.33 6.72
N PRO A 13 9.34 13.23 5.74
CA PRO A 13 8.53 13.34 4.53
C PRO A 13 8.58 12.11 3.61
N ASP A 14 9.40 11.10 3.94
CA ASP A 14 9.67 9.96 3.05
C ASP A 14 9.32 8.59 3.66
N LEU A 15 8.45 8.54 4.67
CA LEU A 15 8.03 7.26 5.26
C LEU A 15 7.35 6.34 4.24
N TYR A 16 6.67 6.91 3.24
CA TYR A 16 6.05 6.14 2.17
C TYR A 16 7.11 5.58 1.20
N GLY A 17 8.10 6.39 0.81
CA GLY A 17 9.20 5.92 -0.05
C GLY A 17 10.04 4.84 0.62
N GLU A 18 10.46 5.06 1.87
CA GLU A 18 11.20 4.07 2.67
C GLU A 18 10.42 2.73 2.79
N ARG A 19 9.09 2.81 2.96
CA ARG A 19 8.20 1.64 3.01
C ARG A 19 8.15 0.90 1.68
N VAL A 20 7.98 1.62 0.58
CA VAL A 20 7.92 1.04 -0.77
C VAL A 20 9.26 0.40 -1.13
N GLU A 21 10.38 1.07 -0.88
CA GLU A 21 11.72 0.52 -1.09
C GLU A 21 11.94 -0.76 -0.26
N HIS A 22 11.51 -0.75 1.01
CA HIS A 22 11.59 -1.94 1.86
C HIS A 22 10.78 -3.12 1.29
N LEU A 23 9.55 -2.85 0.84
CA LEU A 23 8.70 -3.85 0.20
C LEU A 23 9.31 -4.35 -1.11
N LEU A 24 9.88 -3.47 -1.95
CA LEU A 24 10.55 -3.87 -3.19
C LEU A 24 11.77 -4.77 -2.93
N ALA A 25 12.52 -4.53 -1.86
CA ALA A 25 13.71 -5.31 -1.52
C ALA A 25 13.41 -6.64 -0.81
N HIS A 26 12.38 -6.69 0.05
CA HIS A 26 12.14 -7.82 0.96
C HIS A 26 10.75 -8.43 0.87
N GLY A 27 9.83 -7.80 0.15
CA GLY A 27 8.45 -8.24 0.02
C GLY A 27 8.31 -9.52 -0.79
N ARG A 28 7.26 -10.27 -0.51
CA ARG A 28 6.80 -11.40 -1.31
C ARG A 28 5.54 -11.02 -2.08
N ILE A 29 5.29 -11.70 -3.18
CA ILE A 29 4.12 -11.46 -4.01
C ILE A 29 3.11 -12.59 -3.75
N THR A 30 1.86 -12.20 -3.56
CA THR A 30 0.70 -13.10 -3.54
C THR A 30 -0.37 -12.55 -4.47
N ASP A 31 -1.31 -13.39 -4.85
CA ASP A 31 -2.52 -12.95 -5.53
C ASP A 31 -3.52 -12.41 -4.50
N GLY A 32 -4.27 -11.40 -4.90
CA GLY A 32 -5.48 -10.97 -4.22
C GLY A 32 -6.51 -10.42 -5.20
N VAL A 33 -7.56 -9.83 -4.64
CA VAL A 33 -8.70 -9.33 -5.41
C VAL A 33 -9.07 -7.94 -4.93
N ILE A 34 -9.37 -7.04 -5.86
CA ILE A 34 -9.96 -5.75 -5.53
C ILE A 34 -11.39 -5.98 -5.06
N ILE A 35 -11.76 -5.42 -3.92
CA ILE A 35 -13.11 -5.51 -3.36
C ILE A 35 -13.91 -4.24 -3.62
N ASP A 36 -13.26 -3.08 -3.67
CA ASP A 36 -13.93 -1.80 -3.88
C ASP A 36 -12.96 -0.72 -4.40
N THR A 37 -13.51 0.35 -4.94
CA THR A 37 -12.78 1.50 -5.48
C THR A 37 -13.50 2.80 -5.14
N GLU A 38 -12.79 3.78 -4.58
CA GLU A 38 -13.32 5.10 -4.22
C GLU A 38 -12.55 6.21 -4.92
N THR A 39 -13.25 7.14 -5.57
CA THR A 39 -12.63 8.33 -6.15
C THR A 39 -12.56 9.44 -5.11
N THR A 40 -11.36 9.92 -4.83
CA THR A 40 -11.12 11.06 -3.95
C THR A 40 -11.62 12.37 -4.58
N PRO A 41 -11.97 13.41 -3.79
CA PRO A 41 -12.36 14.72 -4.33
C PRO A 41 -11.29 15.40 -5.19
N ALA A 42 -10.03 15.01 -5.05
CA ALA A 42 -8.90 15.50 -5.83
C ALA A 42 -8.70 14.76 -7.18
N GLY A 43 -9.54 13.76 -7.48
CA GLY A 43 -9.47 12.97 -8.71
C GLY A 43 -8.51 11.77 -8.65
N GLY A 44 -7.89 11.50 -7.50
CA GLY A 44 -7.17 10.25 -7.26
C GLY A 44 -8.12 9.09 -6.97
N GLU A 45 -7.70 7.86 -7.25
CA GLU A 45 -8.50 6.65 -7.05
C GLU A 45 -7.88 5.80 -5.93
N ILE A 46 -8.66 5.50 -4.90
CA ILE A 46 -8.28 4.60 -3.81
C ILE A 46 -8.89 3.25 -4.14
N VAL A 47 -8.09 2.21 -4.05
CA VAL A 47 -8.55 0.84 -4.28
C VAL A 47 -8.39 0.03 -3.00
N PHE A 48 -9.43 -0.73 -2.69
CA PHE A 48 -9.48 -1.63 -1.55
C PHE A 48 -9.32 -3.05 -2.06
N PHE A 49 -8.45 -3.81 -1.43
CA PHE A 49 -8.12 -5.15 -1.86
C PHE A 49 -7.93 -6.11 -0.70
N VAL A 50 -8.22 -7.38 -0.96
CA VAL A 50 -8.03 -8.47 0.00
C VAL A 50 -7.09 -9.52 -0.57
N TYR A 51 -6.25 -10.08 0.29
CA TYR A 51 -5.38 -11.21 -0.02
C TYR A 51 -5.33 -12.19 1.14
N THR A 52 -5.23 -13.47 0.82
CA THR A 52 -5.22 -14.53 1.81
C THR A 52 -3.81 -15.08 1.96
N LEU A 53 -3.29 -15.09 3.19
CA LEU A 53 -2.03 -15.73 3.54
C LEU A 53 -2.26 -16.79 4.61
N ASN A 54 -1.91 -18.04 4.31
CA ASN A 54 -2.05 -19.18 5.24
C ASN A 54 -3.47 -19.31 5.82
N GLY A 55 -4.51 -19.00 5.04
CA GLY A 55 -5.91 -19.04 5.47
C GLY A 55 -6.38 -17.84 6.30
N VAL A 56 -5.56 -16.79 6.43
CA VAL A 56 -5.92 -15.52 7.06
C VAL A 56 -6.09 -14.47 5.98
N ASP A 57 -7.24 -13.80 5.99
CA ASP A 57 -7.54 -12.72 5.05
C ASP A 57 -7.02 -11.38 5.59
N PHE A 58 -6.30 -10.68 4.73
CA PHE A 58 -5.78 -9.34 4.98
C PHE A 58 -6.42 -8.37 4.02
N GLU A 59 -7.00 -7.31 4.57
CA GLU A 59 -7.59 -6.21 3.81
C GLU A 59 -6.68 -4.98 3.91
N SER A 60 -6.46 -4.32 2.78
CA SER A 60 -5.70 -3.07 2.72
C SER A 60 -6.25 -2.16 1.63
N SER A 61 -5.80 -0.90 1.66
CA SER A 61 -6.14 0.10 0.67
C SER A 61 -4.91 0.86 0.21
N GLU A 62 -4.91 1.26 -1.06
CA GLU A 62 -3.83 2.02 -1.67
C GLU A 62 -4.39 3.09 -2.61
N LEU A 63 -3.77 4.26 -2.60
CA LEU A 63 -4.02 5.31 -3.59
C LEU A 63 -3.26 4.96 -4.87
N LEU A 64 -3.94 4.91 -6.01
CA LEU A 64 -3.31 4.62 -7.29
C LEU A 64 -2.39 5.76 -7.72
N ASP A 65 -1.17 5.39 -8.10
CA ASP A 65 -0.22 6.28 -8.76
C ASP A 65 -0.68 6.61 -10.19
N GLU A 66 -0.15 7.69 -10.76
CA GLU A 66 -0.47 8.14 -12.12
C GLU A 66 -0.26 7.06 -13.20
N GLU A 67 0.67 6.13 -12.97
CA GLU A 67 0.89 5.01 -13.89
C GLU A 67 -0.21 3.96 -13.81
N LYS A 68 -0.70 3.65 -12.60
CA LYS A 68 -1.77 2.68 -12.36
C LYS A 68 -3.13 3.22 -12.83
N LEU A 69 -3.33 4.54 -12.71
CA LEU A 69 -4.51 5.25 -13.24
C LEU A 69 -4.64 5.18 -14.77
N LYS A 70 -3.60 4.81 -15.52
CA LYS A 70 -3.70 4.61 -16.98
C LYS A 70 -4.51 3.37 -17.36
N ASP A 71 -4.65 2.41 -16.45
CA ASP A 71 -5.42 1.19 -16.65
C ASP A 71 -6.36 0.92 -15.46
N PRO A 72 -7.41 1.74 -15.28
CA PRO A 72 -8.31 1.64 -14.13
C PRO A 72 -9.12 0.33 -14.13
N LEU A 73 -9.33 -0.27 -15.30
CA LEU A 73 -10.04 -1.56 -15.43
C LEU A 73 -9.28 -2.70 -14.76
N LYS A 74 -7.94 -2.66 -14.74
CA LYS A 74 -7.11 -3.63 -14.02
C LYS A 74 -7.32 -3.56 -12.51
N TYR A 75 -7.75 -2.42 -11.99
CA TYR A 75 -7.96 -2.19 -10.57
C TYR A 75 -9.45 -2.03 -10.21
N ALA A 76 -10.36 -2.43 -11.09
CA ALA A 76 -11.79 -2.42 -10.81
C ALA A 76 -12.19 -3.54 -9.83
N PRO A 77 -13.32 -3.40 -9.09
CA PRO A 77 -13.80 -4.44 -8.17
C PRO A 77 -13.96 -5.80 -8.86
N GLY A 78 -13.45 -6.85 -8.22
CA GLY A 78 -13.40 -8.22 -8.74
C GLY A 78 -12.16 -8.54 -9.59
N ALA A 79 -11.33 -7.54 -9.93
CA ALA A 79 -10.08 -7.78 -10.65
C ALA A 79 -9.06 -8.51 -9.77
N LYS A 80 -8.35 -9.47 -10.38
CA LYS A 80 -7.23 -10.17 -9.73
C LYS A 80 -5.97 -9.34 -9.87
N VAL A 81 -5.33 -9.06 -8.75
CA VAL A 81 -4.13 -8.21 -8.68
C VAL A 81 -3.02 -8.89 -7.92
N GLY A 82 -1.78 -8.58 -8.30
CA GLY A 82 -0.61 -8.98 -7.54
C GLY A 82 -0.41 -8.02 -6.37
N ILE A 83 -0.22 -8.57 -5.18
CA ILE A 83 0.01 -7.80 -3.95
C ILE A 83 1.37 -8.19 -3.40
N ARG A 84 2.21 -7.18 -3.22
CA ARG A 84 3.52 -7.31 -2.58
C ARG A 84 3.37 -6.99 -1.11
N TYR A 85 3.69 -7.93 -0.23
CA TYR A 85 3.56 -7.78 1.22
C TYR A 85 4.87 -8.09 1.94
N ASP A 86 5.06 -7.52 3.13
CA ASP A 86 6.19 -7.86 4.00
C ASP A 86 5.92 -9.17 4.76
N PRO A 87 6.74 -10.22 4.62
CA PRO A 87 6.55 -11.49 5.33
C PRO A 87 6.61 -11.37 6.86
N LYS A 88 7.33 -10.37 7.39
CA LYS A 88 7.45 -10.12 8.84
C LYS A 88 6.32 -9.23 9.37
N ASN A 89 5.74 -8.40 8.51
CA ASN A 89 4.59 -7.57 8.80
C ASN A 89 3.54 -7.71 7.69
N GLN A 90 2.73 -8.77 7.77
CA GLN A 90 1.86 -9.20 6.67
C GLN A 90 0.78 -8.18 6.29
N GLY A 91 0.42 -7.26 7.19
CA GLY A 91 -0.50 -6.16 6.88
C GLY A 91 0.14 -5.00 6.11
N ASN A 92 1.48 -4.96 6.04
CA ASN A 92 2.18 -4.01 5.21
C ASN A 92 2.25 -4.53 3.77
N SER A 93 1.43 -3.96 2.88
CA SER A 93 1.34 -4.41 1.49
C SER A 93 1.18 -3.27 0.49
N THR A 94 1.51 -3.54 -0.77
CA THR A 94 1.36 -2.63 -1.88
C THR A 94 0.98 -3.37 -3.17
N LEU A 95 0.26 -2.69 -4.06
CA LEU A 95 -0.09 -3.20 -5.37
C LEU A 95 1.12 -3.25 -6.30
N VAL A 96 1.16 -4.30 -7.13
CA VAL A 96 2.19 -4.53 -8.16
C VAL A 96 1.81 -3.92 -9.51
#